data_AF-A0A453D9P6-F1
#
_entry.id   AF-A0A453D9P6-F1
#
_cell.length_a   1.000
_cell.length_b   1.000
_cell.length_c   1.000
_cell.angle_alpha   90.00
_cell.angle_beta   90.00
_cell.angle_gamma   90.00
#
_symmetry.space_group_name_H-M   'P 1'
#
loop_
_entity.id
_entity.type
_entity.pdbx_description
1 polymer ?
#
loop_
_entity_poly.entity_id
_entity_poly.type
_entity_poly.pdbx_seq_one_letter_code
_entity_poly.pdbx_strand_id
1 'polypeptide(L)' 'DPFGHKRVLMDETHVVNIGRLPVMVNSNLCWLRELRESDCLYDSGGYFLIRGMEKV' A
#
# COMPACT_ATOMS: atom_id res chain seq x y z
N ASP A 1 -0.27 41.67 -3.74
CA ASP A 1 -0.22 40.77 -2.58
C ASP A 1 1.04 39.94 -2.62
N PRO A 2 1.93 40.05 -1.62
CA PRO A 2 3.18 39.32 -1.61
C PRO A 2 2.87 37.86 -1.34
N PHE A 3 3.13 37.02 -2.33
CA PHE A 3 3.15 35.57 -2.19
C PHE A 3 3.93 35.19 -0.94
N GLY A 4 3.22 34.68 0.08
CA GLY A 4 3.78 34.35 1.38
C GLY A 4 4.96 33.42 1.24
N HIS A 5 6.13 33.88 1.70
CA HIS A 5 7.35 33.09 1.71
C HIS A 5 7.16 31.93 2.71
N LYS A 6 6.96 30.71 2.19
CA LYS A 6 6.84 29.50 3.02
C LYS A 6 8.22 29.19 3.59
N ARG A 7 8.45 29.55 4.85
CA ARG A 7 9.66 29.18 5.58
C ARG A 7 9.64 27.67 5.79
N VAL A 8 10.49 26.94 5.07
CA VAL A 8 10.80 25.54 5.37
C VAL A 8 11.65 25.57 6.64
N LEU A 9 11.04 25.26 7.79
CA LEU A 9 11.65 25.40 9.12
C LEU A 9 12.69 24.31 9.43
N MET A 10 12.76 23.25 8.62
CA MET A 10 13.65 22.11 8.80
C MET A 10 14.02 21.52 7.43
N ASP A 11 15.32 21.38 7.16
CA ASP A 11 15.88 20.72 5.97
C ASP A 11 16.06 19.21 6.18
N GLU A 12 15.55 18.69 7.29
CA GLU A 12 15.65 17.27 7.66
C GLU A 12 14.37 16.52 7.28
N THR A 13 14.47 15.70 6.24
CA THR A 13 13.43 14.75 5.88
C THR A 13 13.57 13.49 6.73
N HIS A 14 12.53 13.15 7.49
CA HIS A 14 12.43 11.88 8.21
C HIS A 14 11.28 11.05 7.66
N VAL A 15 11.43 9.72 7.72
CA VAL A 15 10.36 8.80 7.34
C VAL A 15 9.29 8.82 8.43
N VAL A 16 8.05 9.14 8.05
CA VAL A 16 6.89 9.13 8.95
C VAL A 16 6.00 7.94 8.60
N ASN A 17 5.65 7.14 9.60
CA ASN A 17 4.68 6.06 9.43
C ASN A 17 3.25 6.61 9.52
N ILE A 18 2.47 6.46 8.44
CA ILE A 18 1.08 6.93 8.34
C ILE A 18 0.04 5.81 8.53
N GLY A 19 0.48 4.58 8.82
CA GLY A 19 -0.39 3.42 9.01
C GLY A 19 -0.07 2.28 8.04
N ARG A 20 -1.03 1.35 7.90
CA ARG A 20 -0.92 0.17 7.04
C ARG A 20 -1.91 0.24 5.91
N LEU A 21 -1.43 0.05 4.68
CA LEU A 21 -2.24 -0.05 3.48
C LEU A 21 -2.65 -1.52 3.28
N PRO A 22 -3.96 -1.87 3.20
CA PRO A 22 -4.35 -3.19 2.75
C PRO A 22 -3.91 -3.39 1.29
N VAL A 23 -3.22 -4.50 1.03
CA VAL A 23 -2.72 -4.85 -0.30
C VAL A 23 -3.67 -5.83 -0.95
N MET A 24 -3.99 -5.59 -2.23
CA MET A 24 -4.82 -6.48 -3.04
C MET A 24 -4.08 -7.79 -3.31
N VAL A 25 -4.78 -8.91 -3.15
CA VAL A 25 -4.27 -10.25 -3.42
C VAL A 25 -3.82 -10.33 -4.88
N ASN A 26 -2.63 -10.88 -5.11
CA ASN A 26 -1.99 -11.03 -6.43
C ASN A 26 -1.69 -9.72 -7.20
N SER A 27 -1.68 -8.56 -6.51
CA SER A 27 -1.15 -7.30 -7.06
C SER A 27 0.39 -7.23 -7.00
N ASN A 28 1.01 -6.24 -7.63
CA ASN A 28 2.47 -6.06 -7.62
C ASN A 28 3.08 -5.88 -6.22
N LEU A 29 2.28 -5.51 -5.22
CA LEU A 29 2.73 -5.35 -3.83
C LEU A 29 2.50 -6.61 -2.97
N CYS A 30 1.86 -7.64 -3.53
CA CYS A 30 1.53 -8.87 -2.82
C CYS A 30 2.66 -9.90 -2.98
N TRP A 31 3.13 -10.47 -1.87
CA TRP A 31 4.21 -11.47 -1.87
C TRP A 31 3.93 -12.71 -2.72
N LEU A 32 2.67 -13.15 -2.80
CA LEU A 32 2.28 -14.30 -3.64
C LEU A 32 2.68 -14.08 -5.11
N ARG A 33 2.59 -12.85 -5.61
CA ARG A 33 2.98 -12.51 -6.99
C ARG A 33 4.50 -12.54 -7.19
N GLU A 34 5.26 -12.07 -6.22
CA GLU A 34 6.73 -12.08 -6.28
C GLU A 34 7.28 -13.51 -6.25
N LEU A 35 6.71 -14.36 -5.40
CA LEU A 35 7.09 -15.76 -5.25
C LEU A 35 6.56 -16.65 -6.38
N ARG A 36 5.64 -16.12 -7.22
CA ARG A 36 4.86 -16.91 -8.20
C ARG A 36 4.14 -18.09 -7.56
N GLU A 37 3.68 -17.88 -6.33
CA GLU A 37 2.92 -18.84 -5.56
C GLU A 37 1.44 -18.46 -5.57
N SER A 38 0.59 -19.45 -5.34
CA SER A 38 -0.85 -19.26 -5.17
C SER A 38 -1.34 -20.19 -4.07
N ASP A 39 -2.19 -19.69 -3.18
CA ASP A 39 -2.89 -20.54 -2.22
C ASP A 39 -3.81 -21.55 -2.93
N CYS A 40 -4.34 -21.18 -4.10
CA CYS A 40 -5.14 -22.03 -4.98
C CYS A 40 -4.89 -21.65 -6.45
N LEU A 41 -4.70 -22.65 -7.32
CA LEU A 41 -4.45 -22.44 -8.76
C LEU A 41 -5.55 -21.66 -9.48
N TYR A 42 -6.78 -21.72 -8.96
CA TYR A 42 -7.96 -21.07 -9.53
C TYR A 42 -8.32 -19.74 -8.86
N ASP A 43 -7.59 -19.35 -7.82
CA ASP A 43 -7.75 -18.02 -7.24
C ASP A 43 -7.15 -16.98 -8.20
N SER A 44 -8.03 -16.11 -8.69
CA SER A 44 -7.64 -15.03 -9.60
C SER A 44 -6.96 -13.85 -8.87
N GLY A 45 -7.12 -13.75 -7.54
CA GLY A 45 -6.79 -12.57 -6.77
C GLY A 45 -7.69 -11.38 -7.14
N GLY A 46 -7.19 -10.15 -6.94
CA GLY A 46 -7.92 -8.94 -7.29
C GLY A 46 -8.86 -8.40 -6.20
N TYR A 47 -8.85 -9.00 -5.01
CA TYR A 47 -9.65 -8.59 -3.86
C TYR A 47 -8.76 -8.25 -2.66
N PHE A 48 -9.37 -7.68 -1.62
CA PHE A 48 -8.72 -7.39 -0.34
C PHE A 48 -9.26 -8.30 0.76
N LEU A 49 -8.40 -8.70 1.68
CA LEU A 49 -8.79 -9.37 2.92
C LEU A 49 -8.96 -8.33 4.04
N ILE A 50 -10.20 -7.93 4.32
CA ILE A 50 -10.53 -6.95 5.36
C ILE A 50 -11.21 -7.67 6.52
N ARG A 51 -10.52 -7.73 7.66
CA ARG A 51 -11.01 -8.41 8.88
C ARG A 51 -11.46 -9.85 8.62
N GLY A 52 -10.70 -10.58 7.81
CA GLY A 52 -10.98 -11.98 7.46
C GLY A 52 -12.02 -12.18 6.36
N MET A 53 -12.56 -11.11 5.77
CA MET A 53 -13.51 -11.18 4.66
C MET A 53 -12.88 -10.69 3.36
N GLU A 54 -13.19 -11.36 2.27
CA GLU A 54 -12.89 -10.88 0.92
C GLU A 54 -13.77 -9.67 0.57
N LYS A 55 -13.16 -8.65 -0.03
CA LYS A 55 -13.81 -7.43 -0.51
C LYS A 55 -13.28 -7.10 -1.91
N VAL A 56 -14.19 -6.98 -2.87
CA VAL A 56 -13.93 -6.58 -4.25
C VAL A 56 -14.19 -5.09 -4.39
#